data_AF-A0A940L8S6-F1
#
_entry.id   AF-A0A940L8S6-F1
#
_cell.length_a   1.000
_cell.length_b   1.000
_cell.length_c   1.000
_cell.angle_alpha   90.00
_cell.angle_beta   90.00
_cell.angle_gamma   90.00
#
_symmetry.space_group_name_H-M   'P 1'
#
loop_
_entity.id
_entity.type
_entity.pdbx_description
1 polymer ?
#
loop_
_entity_poly.entity_id
_entity_poly.type
_entity_poly.pdbx_seq_one_letter_code
_entity_poly.pdbx_strand_id
1 'polypeptide(L)'
;MKKLMTLLLPIFILGACSHGDCRSEKKRADAKQAGVAVMDGSSAERVKVAKADGSLQCGQGQKIAATEMQKDLKDIKVYSSSNKNDGMMRIQLCGSPTGNYNVYEIDRKDLDAAIKAGFKEWTVE
;
A
#
# COMPACT_ATOMS: atom_id res chain seq x y z
N MET A 1 5.91 4.12 61.91
CA MET A 1 7.03 3.27 62.37
C MET A 1 7.45 2.42 61.16
N LYS A 2 8.29 2.92 60.26
CA LYS A 2 9.78 2.88 60.22
C LYS A 2 10.37 1.45 60.22
N LYS A 3 10.86 1.06 59.04
CA LYS A 3 12.10 0.31 58.65
C LYS A 3 11.84 -0.16 57.20
N LEU A 4 12.42 0.33 56.11
CA LEU A 4 13.75 0.87 55.77
C LEU A 4 14.92 0.03 56.30
N MET A 5 15.47 -0.83 55.43
CA MET A 5 16.91 -1.01 55.16
C MET A 5 17.12 -2.24 54.25
N THR A 6 17.47 -2.04 52.97
CA THR A 6 18.82 -2.26 52.36
C THR A 6 19.15 -3.75 52.13
N LEU A 7 19.83 -4.22 51.08
CA LEU A 7 20.48 -3.72 49.86
C LEU A 7 21.30 -4.95 49.40
N LEU A 8 21.25 -5.35 48.12
CA LEU A 8 22.31 -6.11 47.41
C LEU A 8 21.89 -6.44 45.96
N LEU A 9 22.15 -5.48 45.05
CA LEU A 9 22.72 -5.75 43.72
C LEU A 9 24.26 -5.93 43.92
N PRO A 10 25.07 -6.47 42.96
CA PRO A 10 24.89 -6.50 41.50
C PRO A 10 25.23 -7.89 40.88
N ILE A 11 25.09 -8.15 39.56
CA ILE A 11 26.21 -8.12 38.59
C ILE A 11 25.65 -8.23 37.15
N PHE A 12 25.89 -7.15 36.41
CA PHE A 12 26.23 -7.02 34.99
C PHE A 12 26.76 -8.28 34.28
N ILE A 13 26.16 -8.69 33.14
CA ILE A 13 26.92 -9.09 31.93
C ILE A 13 26.15 -8.62 30.68
N LEU A 14 26.68 -7.60 30.02
CA LEU A 14 26.36 -7.23 28.64
C LEU A 14 27.06 -8.22 27.70
N GLY A 15 26.30 -8.94 26.88
CA GLY A 15 26.82 -9.71 25.76
C GLY A 15 26.50 -9.00 24.45
N ALA A 16 27.38 -8.11 24.00
CA ALA A 16 27.37 -7.53 22.67
C ALA A 16 28.55 -8.11 21.87
N CYS A 17 28.26 -8.90 20.82
CA CYS A 17 29.22 -9.24 19.79
C CYS A 17 28.89 -8.44 18.53
N SER A 18 29.56 -7.31 18.37
CA SER A 18 29.68 -6.56 17.13
C SER A 18 30.69 -7.29 16.22
N HIS A 19 30.23 -7.89 15.12
CA HIS A 19 31.11 -8.23 13.99
C HIS A 19 30.92 -7.19 12.90
N GLY A 20 31.74 -6.15 12.96
CA GLY A 20 31.96 -5.23 11.85
C GLY A 20 33.37 -5.46 11.32
N ASP A 21 33.48 -5.93 10.08
CA ASP A 21 34.73 -5.86 9.31
C ASP A 21 34.59 -4.71 8.31
N CYS A 22 35.40 -3.67 8.56
CA CYS A 22 35.56 -2.51 7.72
C CYS A 22 36.87 -2.66 6.92
N ARG A 23 36.84 -2.23 5.65
CA ARG A 23 37.97 -1.64 4.89
C ARG A 23 38.84 -2.56 4.01
N SER A 24 38.60 -2.49 2.70
CA SER A 24 39.67 -2.30 1.72
C SER A 24 39.18 -1.43 0.56
N GLU A 25 39.41 -0.13 0.70
CA GLU A 25 39.33 0.87 -0.38
C GLU A 25 40.63 0.82 -1.19
N LYS A 26 40.59 0.38 -2.47
CA LYS A 26 41.41 1.02 -3.52
C LYS A 26 41.03 0.65 -4.97
N LYS A 27 40.42 1.64 -5.62
CA LYS A 27 40.63 2.08 -7.02
C LYS A 27 40.29 1.13 -8.16
N ARG A 28 39.18 1.46 -8.85
CA ARG A 28 39.26 1.89 -10.26
C ARG A 28 38.36 3.12 -10.46
N ALA A 29 39.01 4.23 -10.74
CA ALA A 29 38.40 5.40 -11.33
C ALA A 29 37.98 5.10 -12.78
N ASP A 30 37.07 5.92 -13.29
CA ASP A 30 36.73 6.09 -14.71
C ASP A 30 35.91 4.99 -15.40
N ALA A 31 34.59 5.05 -15.17
CA ALA A 31 33.62 4.83 -16.23
C ALA A 31 32.51 5.89 -16.10
N LYS A 32 32.89 7.12 -16.43
CA LYS A 32 31.98 8.25 -16.60
C LYS A 32 31.14 8.02 -17.86
N GLN A 33 29.83 7.81 -17.65
CA GLN A 33 28.69 8.02 -18.55
C GLN A 33 28.79 7.63 -20.04
N ALA A 34 28.00 6.62 -20.44
CA ALA A 34 27.19 6.69 -21.66
C ALA A 34 26.02 5.69 -21.57
N GLY A 35 25.08 5.99 -20.68
CA GLY A 35 23.76 5.38 -20.66
C GLY A 35 22.78 6.49 -20.37
N VAL A 36 22.44 7.28 -21.38
CA VAL A 36 21.33 8.21 -21.31
C VAL A 36 20.08 7.35 -21.21
N ALA A 37 19.72 6.95 -19.99
CA ALA A 37 18.35 6.69 -19.66
C ALA A 37 17.67 8.05 -19.84
N VAL A 38 17.12 8.24 -21.03
CA VAL A 38 15.99 9.14 -21.22
C VAL A 38 14.96 8.77 -20.17
N MET A 39 14.98 9.47 -19.03
CA MET A 39 13.78 9.65 -18.22
C MET A 39 12.91 10.62 -19.01
N ASP A 40 12.39 10.10 -20.11
CA ASP A 40 11.33 10.73 -20.87
C ASP A 40 10.03 10.59 -20.07
N GLY A 41 9.27 11.67 -20.08
CA GLY A 41 7.94 11.73 -19.52
C GLY A 41 7.92 12.15 -18.06
N SER A 42 7.52 13.40 -17.84
CA SER A 42 6.77 13.86 -16.66
C SER A 42 6.18 12.67 -15.91
N SER A 43 6.66 12.41 -14.69
CA SER A 43 6.12 11.37 -13.83
C SER A 43 4.66 11.74 -13.56
N ALA A 44 3.75 11.28 -14.41
CA ALA A 44 2.33 11.48 -14.24
C ALA A 44 2.01 10.89 -12.88
N GLU A 45 1.64 11.77 -11.95
CA GLU A 45 1.29 11.35 -10.61
C GLU A 45 0.12 10.38 -10.73
N ARG A 46 0.29 9.17 -10.21
CA ARG A 46 -0.74 8.13 -10.27
C ARG A 46 -1.43 8.02 -8.94
N VAL A 47 -2.73 7.81 -8.99
CA VAL A 47 -3.58 7.61 -7.82
C VAL A 47 -4.34 6.32 -7.95
N LYS A 48 -4.75 5.76 -6.81
CA LYS A 48 -5.63 4.59 -6.78
C LYS A 48 -7.05 5.05 -6.52
N VAL A 49 -7.98 4.49 -7.28
CA VAL A 49 -9.41 4.69 -7.08
C VAL A 49 -10.10 3.35 -6.89
N ALA A 50 -11.16 3.32 -6.11
CA ALA A 50 -11.83 2.10 -5.72
C ALA A 50 -13.35 2.22 -5.71
N LYS A 51 -14.01 1.11 -6.00
CA LYS A 51 -15.47 0.95 -5.89
C LYS A 51 -15.77 -0.43 -5.33
N ALA A 52 -16.79 -0.51 -4.48
CA ALA A 52 -17.15 -1.77 -3.80
C ALA A 52 -17.48 -2.82 -4.86
N ASP A 53 -16.97 -4.04 -4.69
CA ASP A 53 -17.04 -5.09 -5.73
C ASP A 53 -18.44 -5.73 -5.88
N GLY A 54 -19.45 -5.20 -5.19
CA GLY A 54 -20.82 -5.71 -5.21
C GLY A 54 -21.07 -6.93 -4.31
N SER A 55 -20.04 -7.51 -3.71
CA SER A 55 -20.21 -8.63 -2.79
C SER A 55 -20.83 -8.19 -1.46
N LEU A 56 -21.80 -8.98 -1.00
CA LEU A 56 -22.46 -8.81 0.30
C LEU A 56 -22.20 -10.04 1.18
N GLN A 57 -22.23 -9.83 2.49
CA GLN A 57 -22.08 -10.89 3.48
C GLN A 57 -23.17 -11.96 3.32
N CYS A 58 -22.83 -13.19 3.71
CA CYS A 58 -23.67 -14.38 3.53
C CYS A 58 -23.98 -14.72 2.06
N GLY A 59 -23.21 -14.20 1.09
CA GLY A 59 -23.36 -14.52 -0.33
C GLY A 59 -24.61 -13.89 -0.98
N GLN A 60 -25.22 -12.88 -0.35
CA GLN A 60 -26.43 -12.23 -0.85
C GLN A 60 -26.17 -11.20 -1.96
N GLY A 61 -24.90 -10.93 -2.27
CA GLY A 61 -24.47 -10.02 -3.34
C GLY A 61 -23.73 -10.77 -4.43
N GLN A 62 -23.59 -10.11 -5.58
CA GLN A 62 -22.84 -10.64 -6.72
C GLN A 62 -21.53 -9.89 -6.86
N LYS A 63 -20.43 -10.64 -6.85
CA LYS A 63 -19.10 -10.07 -7.09
C LYS A 63 -19.00 -9.65 -8.56
N ILE A 64 -18.78 -8.37 -8.79
CA ILE A 64 -18.47 -7.80 -10.09
C ILE A 64 -16.97 -7.93 -10.32
N ALA A 65 -16.59 -8.55 -11.43
CA ALA A 65 -15.18 -8.70 -11.79
C ALA A 65 -14.53 -7.33 -12.02
N ALA A 66 -13.25 -7.19 -11.66
CA ALA A 66 -12.53 -5.93 -11.85
C ALA A 66 -12.51 -5.49 -13.33
N THR A 67 -12.44 -6.42 -14.28
CA THR A 67 -12.51 -6.12 -15.72
C THR A 67 -13.89 -5.63 -16.18
N GLU A 68 -14.95 -6.07 -15.52
CA GLU A 68 -16.32 -5.65 -15.82
C GLU A 68 -16.59 -4.25 -15.28
N MET A 69 -16.26 -4.02 -14.00
CA MET A 69 -16.42 -2.72 -13.34
C MET A 69 -15.49 -1.65 -13.92
N GLN A 70 -14.35 -2.05 -14.51
CA GLN A 70 -13.46 -1.12 -15.20
C GLN A 70 -14.17 -0.34 -16.31
N LYS A 71 -15.22 -0.89 -16.92
CA LYS A 71 -16.01 -0.22 -17.97
C LYS A 71 -16.67 1.07 -17.46
N ASP A 72 -16.92 1.18 -16.16
CA ASP A 72 -17.47 2.40 -15.55
C ASP A 72 -16.48 3.58 -15.62
N LEU A 73 -15.18 3.31 -15.78
CA LEU A 73 -14.12 4.32 -15.95
C LEU A 73 -14.04 4.86 -17.39
N LYS A 74 -14.83 4.32 -18.33
CA LYS A 74 -14.93 4.78 -19.73
C LYS A 74 -13.56 4.89 -20.41
N ASP A 75 -13.17 6.11 -20.81
CA ASP A 75 -11.94 6.41 -21.56
C ASP A 75 -10.71 6.63 -20.66
N ILE A 76 -10.86 6.51 -19.34
CA ILE A 76 -9.75 6.66 -18.39
C ILE A 76 -8.79 5.49 -18.56
N LYS A 77 -7.50 5.79 -18.73
CA LYS A 77 -6.45 4.79 -18.82
C LYS A 77 -6.21 4.15 -17.45
N VAL A 78 -6.38 2.83 -17.39
CA VAL A 78 -6.09 2.02 -16.21
C VAL A 78 -4.73 1.35 -16.38
N TYR A 79 -3.85 1.56 -15.40
CA TYR A 79 -2.50 0.98 -15.38
C TYR A 79 -2.47 -0.37 -14.68
N SER A 80 -3.25 -0.53 -13.61
CA SER A 80 -3.38 -1.77 -12.86
C SER A 80 -4.79 -1.91 -12.30
N SER A 81 -5.24 -3.14 -12.13
CA SER A 81 -6.51 -3.47 -11.48
C SER A 81 -6.32 -4.62 -10.50
N SER A 82 -6.99 -4.54 -9.35
CA SER A 82 -6.95 -5.58 -8.32
C SER A 82 -8.22 -5.55 -7.49
N ASN A 83 -8.56 -6.67 -6.83
CA ASN A 83 -9.61 -6.69 -5.82
C ASN A 83 -8.95 -6.75 -4.45
N LYS A 84 -9.24 -5.78 -3.59
CA LYS A 84 -8.64 -5.62 -2.26
C LYS A 84 -9.72 -5.47 -1.19
N ASN A 85 -9.43 -5.97 0.01
CA ASN A 85 -10.21 -5.67 1.20
C ASN A 85 -9.70 -4.36 1.83
N ASP A 86 -10.59 -3.52 2.36
CA ASP A 86 -10.17 -2.27 3.04
C ASP A 86 -9.69 -2.48 4.48
N GLY A 87 -9.67 -3.72 4.98
CA GLY A 87 -9.15 -4.08 6.30
C GLY A 87 -10.03 -3.62 7.47
N MET A 88 -11.16 -2.96 7.20
CA MET A 88 -12.03 -2.45 8.26
C MET A 88 -12.87 -3.57 8.88
N MET A 89 -12.94 -3.55 10.22
CA MET A 89 -13.86 -4.42 10.96
C MET A 89 -15.31 -4.03 10.66
N ARG A 90 -16.15 -5.03 10.41
CA ARG A 90 -17.57 -4.85 10.07
C ARG A 90 -18.45 -5.67 11.00
N ILE A 91 -19.65 -5.15 11.21
CA ILE A 91 -20.75 -5.91 11.79
C ILE A 91 -21.05 -7.11 10.88
N GLN A 92 -21.22 -8.29 11.50
CA GLN A 92 -21.59 -9.51 10.82
C GLN A 92 -23.12 -9.55 10.66
N LEU A 93 -23.61 -8.96 9.56
CA LEU A 93 -25.02 -8.89 9.20
C LEU A 93 -25.17 -9.23 7.72
N CYS A 94 -25.95 -10.28 7.44
CA CYS A 94 -26.22 -10.69 6.06
C CYS A 94 -26.79 -9.53 5.23
N GLY A 95 -26.32 -9.39 3.99
CA GLY A 95 -26.69 -8.29 3.11
C GLY A 95 -25.88 -7.01 3.31
N SER A 96 -24.99 -6.95 4.31
CA SER A 96 -24.04 -5.84 4.45
C SER A 96 -22.85 -6.01 3.50
N PRO A 97 -22.15 -4.92 3.10
CA PRO A 97 -20.93 -5.03 2.31
C PRO A 97 -19.84 -5.87 2.98
N THR A 98 -19.09 -6.63 2.20
CA THR A 98 -17.95 -7.44 2.68
C THR A 98 -16.69 -6.60 2.97
N GLY A 99 -16.61 -5.40 2.38
CA GLY A 99 -15.40 -4.59 2.41
C GLY A 99 -14.40 -4.87 1.30
N ASN A 100 -14.78 -5.69 0.33
CA ASN A 100 -13.99 -5.89 -0.88
C ASN A 100 -14.30 -4.80 -1.91
N TYR A 101 -13.25 -4.28 -2.53
CA TYR A 101 -13.30 -3.24 -3.53
C TYR A 101 -12.46 -3.65 -4.74
N ASN A 102 -12.93 -3.28 -5.92
CA ASN A 102 -12.08 -3.25 -7.09
C ASN A 102 -11.32 -1.92 -7.10
N VAL A 103 -9.99 -2.02 -7.09
CA VAL A 103 -9.04 -0.91 -7.02
C VAL A 103 -8.31 -0.80 -8.35
N TYR A 104 -8.24 0.42 -8.87
CA TYR A 104 -7.64 0.75 -10.16
C TYR A 104 -6.60 1.85 -9.98
N GLU A 105 -5.47 1.72 -10.66
CA GLU A 105 -4.46 2.77 -10.75
C GLU A 105 -4.70 3.60 -12.02
N ILE A 106 -4.85 4.91 -11.86
CA ILE A 106 -5.14 5.87 -12.93
C ILE A 106 -4.24 7.09 -12.79
N ASP A 107 -4.19 7.94 -13.83
CA ASP A 107 -3.52 9.23 -13.73
C ASP A 107 -4.31 10.17 -12.80
N ARG A 108 -3.62 10.97 -11.99
CA ARG A 108 -4.24 11.87 -11.01
C ARG A 108 -5.17 12.91 -11.63
N LYS A 109 -4.89 13.32 -12.87
CA LYS A 109 -5.74 14.24 -13.65
C LYS A 109 -7.16 13.70 -13.87
N ASP A 110 -7.35 12.37 -13.83
CA ASP A 110 -8.61 11.70 -14.11
C ASP A 110 -9.41 11.37 -12.84
N LEU A 111 -8.88 11.75 -11.66
CA LEU A 111 -9.51 11.48 -10.36
C LEU A 111 -10.94 12.03 -10.28
N ASP A 112 -11.17 13.27 -10.69
CA ASP A 112 -12.50 13.89 -10.67
C ASP A 112 -13.48 13.17 -11.59
N ALA A 113 -13.02 12.66 -12.73
CA ALA A 113 -13.84 11.88 -13.65
C ALA A 113 -14.20 10.51 -13.05
N ALA A 114 -13.25 9.84 -12.41
CA ALA A 114 -13.49 8.60 -11.68
C ALA A 114 -14.47 8.79 -10.51
N ILE A 115 -14.34 9.88 -9.75
CA ILE A 115 -15.27 10.21 -8.65
C ILE A 115 -16.69 10.41 -9.18
N LYS A 116 -16.85 11.12 -10.31
CA LYS A 116 -18.16 11.27 -10.97
C LYS A 116 -18.75 9.94 -11.47
N ALA A 117 -17.91 8.94 -11.77
CA ALA A 117 -18.33 7.58 -12.10
C ALA A 117 -18.65 6.72 -10.87
N GLY A 118 -18.56 7.27 -9.66
CA GLY A 118 -18.88 6.60 -8.39
C GLY A 118 -17.72 5.88 -7.73
N PHE A 119 -16.48 6.15 -8.16
CA PHE A 119 -15.28 5.68 -7.48
C PHE A 119 -14.88 6.63 -6.35
N LYS A 120 -14.05 6.15 -5.44
CA LYS A 120 -13.44 6.95 -4.38
C LYS A 120 -11.94 6.80 -4.42
N GLU A 121 -11.20 7.83 -4.01
CA GLU A 121 -9.76 7.69 -3.83
C GLU A 121 -9.45 6.61 -2.79
N TRP A 122 -8.50 5.74 -3.12
CA TRP A 122 -8.13 4.59 -2.30
C TRP A 122 -6.79 4.87 -1.61
N THR A 123 -6.86 5.13 -0.31
CA THR A 123 -5.72 5.49 0.53
C THR A 123 -5.27 4.36 1.45
N VAL A 124 -5.85 3.17 1.32
CA VAL A 124 -5.48 1.97 2.09
C VAL A 124 -4.38 1.22 1.35
N GLU A 125 -3.30 0.84 2.03
CA GLU A 125 -2.15 0.18 1.38
C GLU A 125 -2.38 -1.32 1.09
#